data_AF-A0A3C1RWJ4-F1
#
_entry.id   AF-A0A3C1RWJ4-F1
#
_cell.length_a   1.000
_cell.length_b   1.000
_cell.length_c   1.000
_cell.angle_alpha   90.00
_cell.angle_beta   90.00
_cell.angle_gamma   90.00
#
_symmetry.space_group_name_H-M   'P 1'
#
loop_
_entity.id
_entity.type
_entity.pdbx_description
1 polymer ?
#
loop_
_entity_poly.entity_id
_entity_poly.type
_entity_poly.pdbx_seq_one_letter_code
_entity_poly.pdbx_strand_id
1 'polypeptide(L)'
;MANANIPQNFNLIIPAGTQIVTKIEVKNPATNESWKQGLVGVIVKSPTDNSHAYLVKLPDGTEISLRRHELSIRKQFQSEGLQSKGDFLAEYNLYDSVIYRCIVGSRAYGLDHEQSDTDRRGIYQP
;
A
#
# COMPACT_ATOMS: atom_id res chain seq x y z
N MET A 1 31.79 -4.41 12.14
CA MET A 1 30.69 -5.39 12.24
C MET A 1 29.91 -5.28 10.94
N ALA A 2 29.79 -6.39 10.21
CA ALA A 2 29.42 -6.40 8.79
C ALA A 2 27.94 -6.09 8.57
N ASN A 3 27.64 -5.10 7.72
CA ASN A 3 26.31 -4.85 7.19
C ASN A 3 25.92 -6.06 6.32
N ALA A 4 24.98 -6.88 6.81
CA ALA A 4 24.41 -7.97 6.04
C ALA A 4 23.65 -7.39 4.84
N ASN A 5 24.30 -7.44 3.67
CA ASN A 5 23.71 -7.05 2.40
C ASN A 5 22.66 -8.12 2.06
N ILE A 6 21.40 -7.87 2.43
CA ILE A 6 20.29 -8.78 2.17
C ILE A 6 20.15 -8.86 0.63
N PRO A 7 20.37 -10.03 0.00
CA PRO A 7 20.18 -10.17 -1.43
C PRO A 7 18.68 -10.00 -1.74
N GLN A 8 18.31 -8.81 -2.21
CA GLN A 8 17.00 -8.54 -2.77
C GLN A 8 16.86 -9.39 -4.04
N ASN A 9 16.15 -10.51 -3.93
CA ASN A 9 15.92 -11.43 -5.04
C ASN A 9 14.93 -10.79 -6.04
N PHE A 10 15.44 -9.91 -6.90
CA PHE A 10 14.65 -9.07 -7.80
C PHE A 10 14.14 -9.76 -9.08
N ASN A 11 14.19 -11.09 -9.16
CA ASN A 11 13.90 -11.79 -10.41
C ASN A 11 12.69 -12.72 -10.34
N LEU A 12 11.67 -12.35 -9.55
CA LEU A 12 10.37 -13.01 -9.62
C LEU A 12 9.51 -12.34 -10.70
N ILE A 13 9.09 -13.13 -11.69
CA ILE A 13 8.06 -12.72 -12.65
C ILE A 13 6.76 -12.51 -11.87
N ILE A 14 6.16 -11.32 -12.01
CA ILE A 14 4.94 -10.97 -11.28
C ILE A 14 3.75 -11.60 -12.03
N PRO A 15 2.89 -12.40 -11.38
CA PRO A 15 1.80 -13.08 -12.05
C PRO A 15 0.67 -12.14 -12.48
N ALA A 16 -0.12 -12.57 -13.45
CA ALA A 16 -1.35 -11.89 -13.87
C ALA A 16 -2.33 -11.78 -12.68
N GLY A 17 -3.17 -10.74 -12.69
CA GLY A 17 -4.05 -10.38 -11.59
C GLY A 17 -3.40 -9.52 -10.49
N THR A 18 -2.07 -9.37 -10.52
CA THR A 18 -1.37 -8.54 -9.51
C THR A 18 -1.62 -7.05 -9.76
N GLN A 19 -1.99 -6.34 -8.69
CA GLN A 19 -2.09 -4.88 -8.69
C GLN A 19 -0.71 -4.24 -8.57
N ILE A 20 -0.42 -3.30 -9.46
CA ILE A 20 0.85 -2.58 -9.53
C ILE A 20 0.62 -1.07 -9.49
N VAL A 21 1.72 -0.35 -9.27
CA VAL A 21 1.81 1.11 -9.37
C VAL A 21 2.91 1.45 -10.38
N THR A 22 2.63 2.39 -11.30
CA THR A 22 3.62 2.86 -12.28
C THR A 22 4.66 3.77 -11.60
N LYS A 23 5.93 3.58 -11.96
CA LYS A 23 7.05 4.41 -11.48
C LYS A 23 7.50 5.47 -12.48
N ILE A 24 6.93 5.44 -13.68
CA ILE A 24 7.24 6.37 -14.76
C ILE A 24 5.97 7.09 -15.19
N GLU A 25 6.17 8.21 -15.87
CA GLU A 25 5.10 8.84 -16.62
C GLU A 25 4.68 7.92 -17.77
N VAL A 26 3.38 7.68 -17.90
CA VAL A 26 2.81 6.79 -18.91
C VAL A 26 2.07 7.64 -19.93
N LYS A 27 2.38 7.44 -21.21
CA LYS A 27 1.64 8.09 -22.30
C LYS A 27 0.44 7.24 -22.68
N ASN A 28 -0.72 7.86 -22.78
CA ASN A 28 -1.91 7.23 -23.31
C ASN A 28 -1.76 7.05 -24.83
N PRO A 29 -1.77 5.80 -25.35
CA PRO A 29 -1.68 5.56 -26.78
C PRO A 29 -2.90 6.10 -27.56
N ALA A 30 -4.04 6.32 -26.92
CA ALA A 30 -5.28 6.74 -27.58
C ALA A 30 -5.47 8.27 -27.64
N THR A 31 -5.11 9.00 -26.59
CA THR A 31 -5.41 10.44 -26.46
C THR A 31 -4.19 11.36 -26.52
N ASN A 32 -2.98 10.80 -26.70
CA ASN A 32 -1.71 11.54 -26.65
C ASN A 32 -1.49 12.32 -25.32
N GLU A 33 -2.31 12.04 -24.30
CA GLU A 33 -2.17 12.57 -22.96
C GLU A 33 -1.08 11.81 -22.20
N SER A 34 -0.38 12.48 -21.30
CA SER A 34 0.57 11.84 -20.40
C SER A 34 0.03 11.83 -18.97
N TRP A 35 0.05 10.66 -18.36
CA TRP A 35 -0.30 10.47 -16.97
C TRP A 35 0.96 10.42 -16.12
N LYS A 36 0.98 11.20 -15.05
CA LYS A 36 2.07 11.18 -14.07
C LYS A 36 2.25 9.78 -13.46
N GLN A 37 3.46 9.51 -12.97
CA GLN A 37 3.74 8.31 -12.19
C GLN A 37 2.77 8.13 -11.01
N GLY A 38 2.58 6.89 -10.56
CA GLY A 38 1.68 6.56 -9.46
C GLY A 38 0.31 6.02 -9.88
N LEU A 39 0.11 5.77 -11.18
CA LEU A 39 -1.11 5.12 -11.66
C LEU A 39 -1.19 3.68 -11.15
N VAL A 40 -2.40 3.25 -10.82
CA VAL A 40 -2.67 1.87 -10.41
C VAL A 40 -3.21 1.09 -11.59
N GLY A 41 -2.71 -0.13 -11.78
CA GLY A 41 -3.19 -1.04 -12.82
C GLY A 41 -3.12 -2.50 -12.38
N VAL A 42 -3.66 -3.39 -13.20
CA VAL A 42 -3.63 -4.85 -12.99
C VAL A 42 -2.88 -5.51 -14.14
N ILE A 43 -1.94 -6.40 -13.82
CA ILE A 43 -1.25 -7.20 -14.86
C ILE A 43 -2.27 -8.15 -15.50
N VAL A 44 -2.48 -8.03 -16.80
CA VAL A 44 -3.27 -8.96 -17.60
C VAL A 44 -2.40 -10.10 -18.13
N LYS A 45 -1.18 -9.78 -18.54
CA LYS A 45 -0.23 -10.77 -19.06
C LYS A 45 1.16 -10.54 -18.49
N SER A 46 1.70 -11.59 -17.89
CA SER A 46 3.09 -11.64 -17.43
C SER A 46 4.00 -12.16 -18.55
N PRO A 47 5.22 -11.61 -18.69
CA PRO A 47 6.21 -12.17 -19.59
C PRO A 47 6.71 -13.53 -19.07
N THR A 48 7.24 -14.36 -19.96
CA THR A 48 7.84 -15.66 -19.60
C THR A 48 9.29 -15.51 -19.11
N ASP A 49 9.87 -14.32 -19.29
CA ASP A 49 11.23 -13.96 -18.86
C ASP A 49 11.28 -12.51 -18.33
N ASN A 50 12.43 -12.09 -17.82
CA ASN A 50 12.61 -10.73 -17.25
C ASN A 50 13.00 -9.66 -18.30
N SER A 51 13.13 -10.03 -19.57
CA SER A 51 13.49 -9.11 -20.66
C SER A 51 12.26 -8.49 -21.34
N HIS A 52 11.13 -9.20 -21.30
CA HIS A 52 9.88 -8.77 -21.89
C HIS A 52 9.03 -7.92 -20.92
N ALA A 53 8.15 -7.12 -21.51
CA ALA A 53 7.25 -6.25 -20.77
C ALA A 53 5.98 -6.96 -20.31
N TYR A 54 5.42 -6.47 -19.22
CA TYR A 54 4.11 -6.82 -18.67
C TYR A 54 3.02 -6.05 -19.43
N LEU A 55 1.92 -6.73 -19.73
CA LEU A 55 0.71 -6.08 -20.19
C LEU A 55 -0.13 -5.72 -18.98
N VAL A 56 -0.39 -4.42 -18.79
CA VAL A 56 -1.13 -3.89 -17.65
C VAL A 56 -2.38 -3.19 -18.15
N LYS A 57 -3.52 -3.52 -17.55
CA LYS A 57 -4.79 -2.84 -17.77
C LYS A 57 -5.00 -1.79 -16.68
N LEU A 58 -5.20 -0.55 -17.12
CA LEU A 58 -5.53 0.59 -16.28
C LEU A 58 -7.04 0.62 -15.96
N PRO A 59 -7.49 1.42 -14.97
CA PRO A 59 -8.89 1.45 -14.52
C PRO A 59 -9.86 1.99 -15.58
N ASP A 60 -9.36 2.81 -16.50
CA ASP A 60 -10.09 3.31 -17.67
C ASP A 60 -10.27 2.25 -18.77
N GLY A 61 -9.64 1.09 -18.62
CA GLY A 61 -9.66 -0.01 -19.58
C GLY A 61 -8.50 0.00 -20.57
N THR A 62 -7.65 1.03 -20.57
CA THR A 62 -6.50 1.14 -21.46
C THR A 62 -5.44 0.09 -21.11
N GLU A 63 -4.87 -0.57 -22.11
CA GLU A 63 -3.77 -1.52 -21.94
C GLU A 63 -2.43 -0.88 -22.31
N ILE A 64 -1.47 -1.01 -21.41
CA ILE A 64 -0.12 -0.45 -21.55
C ILE A 64 0.93 -1.53 -21.32
N SER A 65 2.09 -1.35 -21.94
CA SER A 65 3.23 -2.24 -21.80
C SER A 65 4.25 -1.61 -20.84
N LEU A 66 4.61 -2.32 -19.78
CA LEU A 66 5.56 -1.84 -18.76
C LEU A 66 6.63 -2.88 -18.46
N ARG A 67 7.89 -2.46 -18.35
CA ARG A 67 9.02 -3.31 -17.94
C ARG A 67 9.03 -3.49 -16.41
N ARG A 68 9.74 -4.52 -15.95
CA ARG A 68 9.82 -4.86 -14.52
C ARG A 68 10.26 -3.70 -13.62
N HIS A 69 11.17 -2.85 -14.09
CA HIS A 69 11.69 -1.71 -13.35
C HIS A 69 10.79 -0.47 -13.39
N GLU A 70 9.83 -0.42 -14.32
CA GLU A 70 8.90 0.70 -14.51
C GLU A 70 7.66 0.59 -13.62
N LEU A 71 7.55 -0.49 -12.84
CA LEU A 71 6.42 -0.79 -11.96
C LEU A 71 6.86 -1.29 -10.57
N SER A 72 5.99 -1.10 -9.60
CA SER A 72 6.08 -1.70 -8.25
C SER A 72 4.80 -2.46 -7.92
N ILE A 73 4.89 -3.53 -7.12
CA ILE A 73 3.70 -4.18 -6.58
C ILE A 73 3.03 -3.21 -5.61
N ARG A 74 1.71 -2.98 -5.77
CA ARG A 74 0.97 -1.96 -5.00
C ARG A 74 1.09 -2.18 -3.49
N LYS A 75 1.06 -3.44 -3.03
CA LYS A 75 1.23 -3.79 -1.62
C LYS A 75 2.59 -3.34 -1.07
N GLN A 76 3.67 -3.60 -1.82
CA GLN A 76 5.03 -3.19 -1.43
C GLN A 76 5.17 -1.67 -1.40
N PHE A 77 4.62 -0.99 -2.41
CA PHE A 77 4.62 0.47 -2.48
C PHE A 77 3.88 1.13 -1.30
N GLN A 78 2.75 0.54 -0.87
CA GLN A 78 2.05 1.00 0.33
C GLN A 78 2.86 0.73 1.60
N SER A 79 3.48 -0.43 1.72
CA SER A 79 4.30 -0.79 2.88
C SER A 79 5.53 0.11 3.04
N GLU A 80 6.21 0.48 1.96
CA GLU A 80 7.34 1.43 2.00
C GLU A 80 6.90 2.81 2.51
N GLY A 81 5.77 3.33 2.00
CA GLY A 81 5.18 4.58 2.49
C GLY A 81 4.68 4.50 3.94
N LEU A 82 4.25 3.31 4.38
CA LEU A 82 3.83 3.08 5.76
C LEU A 82 5.01 2.89 6.72
N GLN A 83 6.09 2.23 6.30
CA GLN A 83 7.29 2.02 7.12
C GLN A 83 8.00 3.35 7.41
N SER A 84 8.07 4.25 6.42
CA SER A 84 8.56 5.62 6.65
C SER A 84 7.71 6.40 7.66
N LYS A 85 6.40 6.14 7.76
CA LYS A 85 5.51 6.77 8.75
C LYS A 85 5.49 6.03 10.08
N GLY A 86 5.75 4.72 10.10
CA GLY A 86 5.79 3.91 11.31
C GLY A 86 6.92 4.32 12.25
N ASP A 87 8.09 4.66 11.71
CA ASP A 87 9.20 5.24 12.48
C ASP A 87 8.86 6.66 12.98
N PHE A 88 8.31 7.50 12.11
CA PHE A 88 7.90 8.87 12.49
C PHE A 88 6.83 8.86 13.60
N LEU A 89 5.81 8.01 13.50
CA LEU A 89 4.74 7.89 14.50
C LEU A 89 5.15 7.10 15.75
N ALA A 90 6.23 6.31 15.70
CA ALA A 90 6.78 5.64 16.88
C ALA A 90 7.44 6.64 17.85
N GLU A 91 7.93 7.77 17.33
CA GLU A 91 8.44 8.89 18.13
C GLU A 91 7.32 9.70 18.81
N TYR A 92 6.09 9.67 18.27
CA TYR A 92 4.94 10.33 18.87
C TYR A 92 4.16 9.39 19.78
N ASN A 93 4.00 9.79 21.04
CA ASN A 93 3.02 9.17 21.91
C ASN A 93 1.60 9.58 21.43
N LEU A 94 1.00 8.77 20.56
CA LEU A 94 -0.31 9.03 19.93
C LEU A 94 -1.44 9.32 20.94
N TYR A 95 -1.26 8.95 22.21
CA TYR A 95 -2.16 9.30 23.30
C TYR A 95 -2.23 10.82 23.56
N ASP A 96 -1.19 11.56 23.22
CA ASP A 96 -1.11 13.02 23.42
C ASP A 96 -1.94 13.79 22.37
N SER A 97 -2.29 13.15 21.25
CA SER A 97 -3.13 13.72 20.18
C SER A 97 -4.62 13.35 20.30
N VAL A 98 -5.02 12.72 21.41
CA VAL A 98 -6.41 12.31 21.64
C VAL A 98 -7.24 13.53 22.05
N ILE A 99 -8.00 14.08 21.10
CA ILE A 99 -8.89 15.22 21.35
C ILE A 99 -10.18 14.83 22.08
N TYR A 100 -10.56 13.55 22.02
CA TYR A 100 -11.74 13.03 22.69
C TYR A 100 -11.58 11.53 22.96
N ARG A 101 -11.75 11.14 24.22
CA ARG A 101 -11.74 9.75 24.69
C ARG A 101 -13.03 9.48 25.43
N CYS A 102 -13.90 8.66 24.86
CA CYS A 102 -15.05 8.12 25.58
C CYS A 102 -14.85 6.63 25.83
N ILE A 103 -15.28 6.21 27.01
CA ILE A 103 -15.43 4.78 27.32
C ILE A 103 -16.83 4.41 26.82
N VAL A 104 -16.92 3.47 25.89
CA VAL A 104 -18.20 3.02 25.33
C VAL A 104 -18.16 1.51 25.32
N GLY A 105 -18.87 0.87 26.23
CA GLY A 105 -18.92 -0.57 26.37
C GLY A 105 -20.00 -0.94 27.39
N SER A 106 -20.40 -2.21 27.43
CA SER A 106 -21.58 -2.71 28.13
C SER A 106 -21.45 -2.79 29.66
N ARG A 107 -20.83 -1.80 30.31
CA ARG A 107 -21.00 -1.59 31.76
C ARG A 107 -22.38 -0.98 31.99
N ALA A 108 -23.42 -1.76 31.69
CA ALA A 108 -24.78 -1.38 31.98
C ALA A 108 -24.90 -1.24 33.51
N TYR A 109 -25.48 -0.14 33.96
CA TYR A 109 -25.69 0.13 35.38
C TYR A 109 -26.47 -1.03 36.01
N GLY A 110 -25.82 -1.78 36.91
CA GLY A 110 -26.38 -2.97 37.56
C GLY A 110 -26.07 -4.33 36.91
N LEU A 111 -25.29 -4.39 35.83
CA LEU A 111 -24.88 -5.64 35.14
C LEU A 111 -23.35 -5.79 34.97
N ASP A 112 -22.55 -4.94 35.64
CA ASP A 112 -21.08 -4.97 35.57
C ASP A 112 -20.49 -6.13 36.40
N HIS A 113 -19.51 -6.85 35.84
CA HIS A 113 -18.74 -7.90 36.52
C HIS A 113 -17.27 -7.94 36.04
N GLU A 114 -16.42 -8.73 36.71
CA GLU A 114 -14.97 -8.78 36.43
C GLU A 114 -14.59 -9.14 34.99
N GLN A 115 -15.49 -9.74 34.22
CA GLN A 115 -15.25 -10.13 32.83
C GLN A 115 -15.96 -9.18 31.83
N SER A 116 -16.55 -8.08 32.29
CA SER A 116 -17.19 -7.10 31.43
C SER A 116 -16.16 -6.37 30.58
N ASP A 117 -16.35 -6.38 29.26
CA ASP A 117 -15.46 -5.71 28.31
C ASP A 117 -15.59 -4.19 28.41
N THR A 118 -14.53 -3.48 28.03
CA THR A 118 -14.49 -2.02 28.01
C THR A 118 -13.96 -1.57 26.66
N ASP A 119 -14.86 -1.31 25.69
CA ASP A 119 -14.44 -0.78 24.41
C ASP A 119 -14.03 0.70 24.55
N ARG A 120 -12.87 1.01 23.98
CA ARG A 120 -12.34 2.37 23.89
C ARG A 120 -12.39 2.78 22.43
N ARG A 121 -13.13 3.84 22.12
CA ARG A 121 -13.15 4.46 20.79
C ARG A 121 -12.57 5.87 20.89
N GLY A 122 -11.78 6.26 19.90
CA GLY A 122 -11.13 7.57 19.83
C GLY A 122 -11.21 8.16 18.43
N ILE A 123 -11.11 9.48 18.35
CA ILE A 123 -10.92 10.23 17.11
C ILE A 123 -9.51 10.82 17.16
N TYR A 124 -8.71 10.52 16.15
CA TYR A 124 -7.33 10.98 16.04
C TYR A 124 -7.26 12.07 14.97
N GLN A 125 -6.60 13.19 15.26
CA GLN A 125 -6.28 14.18 14.22
C GLN A 125 -5.08 13.70 13.39
N PRO A 126 -5.06 13.97 12.08
CA PRO A 126 -4.00 13.56 11.17
C PRO A 126 -2.68 14.29 11.40
#